data_AF-A0A2K6K3X8-F1
#
_entry.id   AF-A0A2K6K3X8-F1
#
_cell.length_a   1.000
_cell.length_b   1.000
_cell.length_c   1.000
_cell.angle_alpha   90.00
_cell.angle_beta   90.00
_cell.angle_gamma   90.00
#
_symmetry.space_group_name_H-M   'P 1'
#
loop_
_entity.id
_entity.type
_entity.pdbx_description
1 polymer ?
#
loop_
_entity_poly.entity_id
_entity_poly.type
_entity_poly.pdbx_seq_one_letter_code
_entity_poly.pdbx_strand_id
1 'polypeptide(L)'
;LFSIVVFGSIVNEGYLNSASEGEEFCIYNRNPNACSYGVAVGVLAFLTCLLYLALDVYFPQISSVKDRKKAVLSDIGVSAFWAFLWFVGFCYLANQWQVSKPKDNPLNEGTDAARAAIAFSFFSIFTWRSRVTSTP
;
A
#
# COMPACT_ATOMS: atom_id res chain seq x y z
N LEU A 1 -4.43 3.93 7.77
CA LEU A 1 -3.14 4.58 8.07
C LEU A 1 -2.07 4.17 7.05
N PHE A 2 -1.57 2.93 7.09
CA PHE A 2 -0.44 2.51 6.26
C PHE A 2 -0.65 2.70 4.76
N SER A 3 -1.83 2.35 4.22
CA SER A 3 -2.05 2.56 2.79
C SER A 3 -2.05 4.05 2.40
N ILE A 4 -2.59 4.93 3.25
CA ILE A 4 -2.56 6.40 3.06
C ILE A 4 -1.12 6.90 3.05
N VAL A 5 -0.29 6.44 3.98
CA VAL A 5 1.14 6.80 3.98
C VAL A 5 1.80 6.34 2.68
N VAL A 6 1.58 5.10 2.24
CA VAL A 6 2.22 4.57 1.04
C VAL A 6 1.80 5.32 -0.23
N PHE A 7 0.49 5.40 -0.54
CA PHE A 7 0.08 6.08 -1.77
C PHE A 7 0.31 7.59 -1.68
N GLY A 8 0.13 8.19 -0.49
CA GLY A 8 0.31 9.62 -0.27
C GLY A 8 1.76 10.05 -0.49
N SER A 9 2.72 9.30 0.08
CA SER A 9 4.14 9.55 -0.15
C SER A 9 4.53 9.43 -1.62
N ILE A 10 3.99 8.43 -2.34
CA ILE A 10 4.32 8.23 -3.77
C ILE A 10 3.68 9.31 -4.65
N VAL A 11 2.42 9.69 -4.41
CA VAL A 11 1.75 10.73 -5.20
C VAL A 11 2.38 12.11 -4.97
N ASN A 12 2.83 12.40 -3.74
CA ASN A 12 3.37 13.71 -3.41
C ASN A 12 4.84 13.90 -3.81
N GLU A 13 5.68 12.88 -3.61
CA GLU A 13 7.13 12.99 -3.80
C GLU A 13 7.75 11.82 -4.56
N GLY A 14 6.92 10.90 -5.09
CA GLY A 14 7.40 9.74 -5.84
C GLY A 14 7.71 10.02 -7.31
N TYR A 15 7.32 11.18 -7.83
CA TYR A 15 7.57 11.61 -9.21
C TYR A 15 8.52 12.80 -9.21
N LEU A 16 9.68 12.63 -9.86
CA LEU A 16 10.76 13.61 -9.89
C LEU A 16 10.85 14.23 -11.28
N ASN A 17 11.20 15.52 -11.34
CA ASN A 17 11.50 16.22 -12.59
C ASN A 17 13.01 16.27 -12.80
N SER A 18 13.49 15.85 -13.98
CA SER A 18 14.90 16.06 -14.32
C SER A 18 15.09 17.47 -14.89
N ALA A 19 16.14 18.18 -14.48
CA ALA A 19 16.47 19.48 -15.08
C ALA A 19 16.78 19.39 -16.59
N SER A 20 17.10 18.19 -17.09
CA SER A 20 17.43 17.94 -18.50
C SER A 20 16.34 17.25 -19.31
N GLU A 21 15.33 16.66 -18.67
CA GLU A 21 14.24 15.94 -19.34
C GLU A 21 12.90 16.58 -18.94
N GLY A 22 12.09 16.97 -19.93
CA GLY A 22 10.82 17.67 -19.69
C GLY A 22 9.68 16.81 -19.14
N GLU A 23 9.95 15.55 -18.75
CA GLU A 23 8.94 14.63 -18.23
C GLU A 23 9.32 14.13 -16.82
N GLU A 24 8.31 14.06 -15.96
CA GLU A 24 8.44 13.49 -14.63
C GLU A 24 8.65 11.97 -14.70
N PHE A 25 9.45 11.43 -13.79
CA PHE A 25 9.72 9.99 -13.72
C PHE A 25 9.61 9.48 -12.29
N CYS A 26 9.27 8.20 -12.18
CA CYS A 26 9.16 7.54 -10.90
C CYS A 26 10.52 7.42 -10.19
N ILE A 27 10.57 7.83 -8.92
CA ILE A 27 11.76 7.77 -8.05
C ILE A 27 12.36 6.36 -7.93
N TYR A 28 11.53 5.33 -8.10
CA TYR A 28 11.95 3.94 -8.11
C TYR A 28 12.50 3.54 -9.50
N ASN A 29 13.81 3.71 -9.70
CA ASN A 29 14.55 3.27 -10.89
C ASN A 29 13.93 3.74 -12.22
N ARG A 30 13.36 4.94 -12.25
CA ARG A 30 12.64 5.50 -13.41
C ARG A 30 11.55 4.56 -13.95
N ASN A 31 11.04 3.64 -13.14
CA ASN A 31 10.09 2.62 -13.56
C ASN A 31 8.67 3.08 -13.23
N PRO A 32 7.86 3.53 -14.20
CA PRO A 32 6.52 4.04 -13.94
C PRO A 32 5.63 2.98 -13.28
N ASN A 33 5.84 1.70 -13.59
CA ASN A 33 5.08 0.59 -13.01
C ASN A 33 5.29 0.47 -11.49
N ALA A 34 6.43 0.90 -10.96
CA ALA A 34 6.70 0.86 -9.52
C ALA A 34 5.83 1.86 -8.75
N CYS A 35 5.81 3.12 -9.18
CA CYS A 35 4.96 4.13 -8.57
C CYS A 35 3.47 3.80 -8.79
N SER A 36 3.08 3.43 -10.01
CA SER A 36 1.70 3.02 -10.31
C SER A 36 1.24 1.84 -9.46
N TYR A 37 2.10 0.84 -9.23
CA TYR A 37 1.81 -0.28 -8.34
C TYR A 37 1.52 0.21 -6.91
N GLY A 38 2.43 1.00 -6.32
CA GLY A 38 2.29 1.48 -4.95
C GLY A 38 1.05 2.35 -4.75
N VAL A 39 0.74 3.22 -5.72
CA VAL A 39 -0.47 4.05 -5.71
C VAL A 39 -1.73 3.18 -5.82
N ALA A 40 -1.79 2.28 -6.80
CA ALA A 40 -2.98 1.45 -7.03
C ALA A 40 -3.27 0.53 -5.84
N VAL A 41 -2.26 -0.18 -5.34
CA VAL A 41 -2.39 -1.05 -4.15
C VAL A 41 -2.80 -0.22 -2.93
N GLY A 42 -2.18 0.94 -2.72
CA GLY A 42 -2.50 1.81 -1.59
C GLY A 42 -3.94 2.36 -1.63
N VAL A 43 -4.41 2.83 -2.78
CA VAL A 43 -5.77 3.36 -2.96
C VAL A 43 -6.82 2.26 -2.82
N LEU A 44 -6.63 1.12 -3.47
CA LEU A 44 -7.57 0.00 -3.38
C LEU A 44 -7.65 -0.56 -1.94
N ALA A 45 -6.53 -0.63 -1.23
CA ALA A 45 -6.51 -1.02 0.18
C ALA A 45 -7.22 0.01 1.08
N PHE A 46 -7.11 1.31 0.76
CA PHE A 46 -7.82 2.36 1.49
C PHE A 46 -9.33 2.23 1.32
N LEU A 47 -9.81 2.05 0.08
CA LEU A 47 -11.23 1.85 -0.22
C LEU A 47 -11.77 0.58 0.43
N THR A 48 -10.98 -0.51 0.41
CA THR A 48 -11.33 -1.75 1.11
C THR A 48 -11.47 -1.50 2.61
N CYS A 49 -10.53 -0.78 3.24
CA CYS A 49 -10.64 -0.41 4.64
C CYS A 49 -11.92 0.40 4.95
N LEU A 50 -12.31 1.33 4.07
CA LEU A 50 -13.56 2.10 4.28
C LEU A 50 -14.80 1.21 4.18
N LEU A 51 -14.83 0.26 3.26
CA LEU A 51 -15.92 -0.71 3.13
C LEU A 51 -16.04 -1.59 4.38
N TYR A 52 -14.93 -2.14 4.87
CA TYR A 52 -14.93 -2.95 6.09
C TYR A 52 -15.25 -2.12 7.33
N LEU A 53 -14.79 -0.87 7.42
CA LEU A 53 -15.17 0.03 8.50
C LEU A 53 -16.69 0.26 8.54
N ALA A 54 -17.31 0.48 7.38
CA ALA A 54 -18.77 0.56 7.29
C ALA A 54 -19.42 -0.76 7.71
N LEU A 55 -18.92 -1.91 7.23
CA LEU A 55 -19.41 -3.22 7.61
C LEU A 55 -19.34 -3.44 9.13
N ASP A 56 -18.25 -3.03 9.79
CA ASP A 56 -18.06 -3.12 11.24
C ASP A 56 -19.09 -2.27 12.00
N VAL A 57 -19.41 -1.06 11.51
CA VAL A 57 -20.46 -0.19 12.07
C VAL A 57 -21.83 -0.85 11.97
N TYR A 58 -22.13 -1.55 10.87
CA TYR A 58 -23.40 -2.25 10.67
C TYR A 58 -23.45 -3.65 11.29
N PHE A 59 -22.30 -4.25 11.62
CA PHE A 59 -22.20 -5.64 12.10
C PHE A 59 -23.10 -5.96 13.30
N PRO A 60 -23.27 -5.08 14.32
CA PRO A 60 -24.17 -5.34 15.45
C PRO A 60 -25.64 -5.49 15.04
N GLN A 61 -26.07 -4.86 13.94
CA GLN A 61 -27.45 -4.87 13.46
C GLN A 61 -27.80 -6.15 12.67
N ILE A 62 -26.80 -6.96 12.31
CA ILE A 62 -27.03 -8.22 11.56
C ILE A 62 -27.64 -9.25 12.51
N SER A 63 -28.91 -9.63 12.31
CA SER A 63 -29.60 -10.65 13.14
C SER A 63 -29.28 -12.09 12.74
N SER A 64 -28.82 -12.29 11.50
CA SER A 64 -28.55 -13.60 10.91
C SER A 64 -27.11 -14.08 11.22
N VAL A 65 -27.00 -15.19 11.93
CA VAL A 65 -25.70 -15.85 12.21
C VAL A 65 -24.98 -16.26 10.92
N LYS A 66 -25.74 -16.62 9.86
CA LYS A 66 -25.17 -17.01 8.57
C LYS A 66 -24.46 -15.84 7.90
N ASP A 67 -25.04 -14.64 7.96
CA ASP A 67 -24.48 -13.46 7.32
C ASP A 67 -23.28 -12.91 8.09
N ARG A 68 -23.31 -12.98 9.42
CA ARG A 68 -22.14 -12.69 10.26
C ARG A 68 -20.94 -13.59 9.91
N LYS A 69 -21.17 -14.90 9.76
CA LYS A 69 -20.10 -15.84 9.37
C LYS A 69 -19.51 -15.54 8.00
N LYS A 70 -20.35 -15.16 7.02
CA LYS A 70 -19.88 -14.77 5.68
C LYS A 70 -19.04 -13.50 5.72
N ALA A 71 -19.48 -12.49 6.48
CA ALA A 71 -18.73 -11.26 6.67
C ALA A 71 -17.33 -11.52 7.25
N VAL A 72 -17.26 -12.36 8.30
CA VAL A 72 -15.98 -12.76 8.92
C VAL A 72 -15.08 -13.52 7.94
N LEU A 73 -15.62 -14.51 7.21
CA LEU A 73 -14.83 -15.27 6.24
C LEU A 73 -14.32 -14.40 5.09
N SER A 74 -15.13 -13.41 4.67
CA SER A 74 -14.73 -12.40 3.70
C SER A 74 -13.56 -11.56 4.21
N ASP A 75 -13.61 -11.04 5.45
CA ASP A 75 -12.52 -10.27 6.04
C ASP A 75 -11.21 -11.08 6.13
N ILE A 76 -11.28 -12.36 6.50
CA ILE A 76 -10.11 -13.25 6.53
C ILE A 76 -9.50 -13.41 5.13
N GLY A 77 -10.33 -13.70 4.13
CA GLY A 77 -9.86 -13.90 2.75
C GLY A 77 -9.23 -12.64 2.16
N VAL A 78 -9.90 -11.50 2.34
CA VAL A 78 -9.41 -10.21 1.86
C VAL A 78 -8.15 -9.77 2.62
N SER A 79 -8.08 -10.04 3.92
CA SER A 79 -6.87 -9.77 4.71
C SER A 79 -5.67 -10.58 4.24
N ALA A 80 -5.84 -11.88 3.94
CA ALA A 80 -4.77 -12.71 3.40
C ALA A 80 -4.31 -12.21 2.02
N PHE A 81 -5.25 -11.82 1.15
CA PHE A 81 -4.95 -11.25 -0.17
C PHE A 81 -4.15 -9.94 -0.05
N TRP A 82 -4.57 -9.02 0.83
CA TRP A 82 -3.84 -7.78 1.04
C TRP A 82 -2.47 -8.01 1.66
N ALA A 83 -2.32 -8.93 2.62
CA ALA A 83 -1.01 -9.26 3.18
C ALA A 83 -0.02 -9.73 2.10
N PHE A 84 -0.50 -10.55 1.14
CA PHE A 84 0.29 -10.98 0.00
C PHE A 84 0.68 -9.80 -0.92
N LEU A 85 -0.28 -8.93 -1.27
CA LEU A 85 0.03 -7.75 -2.09
C LEU A 85 1.00 -6.80 -1.39
N TRP A 86 0.88 -6.58 -0.08
CA TRP A 86 1.83 -5.76 0.67
C TRP A 86 3.24 -6.37 0.68
N PHE A 87 3.34 -7.70 0.75
CA PHE A 87 4.62 -8.41 0.61
C PHE A 87 5.23 -8.20 -0.78
N VAL A 88 4.46 -8.42 -1.84
CA VAL A 88 4.90 -8.16 -3.22
C VAL A 88 5.32 -6.70 -3.39
N GLY A 89 4.54 -5.76 -2.87
CA GLY A 89 4.83 -4.33 -2.92
C GLY A 89 6.11 -3.94 -2.20
N PHE A 90 6.32 -4.46 -0.99
CA PHE A 90 7.57 -4.28 -0.26
C PHE A 90 8.77 -4.78 -1.09
N CYS A 91 8.72 -6.02 -1.56
CA CYS A 91 9.80 -6.60 -2.36
C CYS A 91 10.05 -5.81 -3.65
N TYR A 92 8.98 -5.43 -4.36
CA TYR A 92 9.07 -4.75 -5.64
C TYR A 92 9.63 -3.34 -5.49
N LEU A 93 9.07 -2.53 -4.58
CA LEU A 93 9.53 -1.17 -4.32
C LEU A 93 10.96 -1.15 -3.77
N ALA A 94 11.29 -2.05 -2.84
CA ALA A 94 12.65 -2.16 -2.31
C ALA A 94 13.66 -2.53 -3.39
N ASN A 95 13.32 -3.49 -4.27
CA ASN A 95 14.19 -3.88 -5.37
C ASN A 95 14.41 -2.71 -6.35
N GLN A 96 13.34 -2.02 -6.76
CA GLN A 96 13.45 -0.88 -7.67
C GLN A 96 14.22 0.27 -7.01
N TRP A 97 14.02 0.51 -5.72
CA TRP A 97 14.80 1.49 -4.97
C TRP A 97 16.28 1.13 -4.91
N GLN A 98 16.62 -0.14 -4.64
CA GLN A 98 18.01 -0.60 -4.55
C GLN A 98 18.81 -0.37 -5.84
N VAL A 99 18.18 -0.51 -7.00
CA VAL A 99 18.83 -0.32 -8.31
C VAL A 99 18.68 1.10 -8.87
N SER A 100 18.08 2.02 -8.11
CA SER A 100 17.96 3.43 -8.50
C SER A 100 19.34 4.10 -8.52
N LYS A 101 19.58 4.96 -9.51
CA LYS A 101 20.90 5.56 -9.71
C LYS A 101 20.98 6.92 -9.00
N PRO A 102 22.02 7.20 -8.19
CA PRO A 102 22.17 8.48 -7.51
C PRO A 102 22.20 9.69 -8.45
N LYS A 103 22.68 9.50 -9.69
CA LYS A 103 22.69 10.55 -10.72
C LYS A 103 21.30 11.00 -11.17
N ASP A 104 20.28 10.15 -10.99
CA ASP A 104 18.91 10.47 -11.38
C ASP A 104 18.24 11.35 -10.31
N ASN A 105 18.76 11.40 -9.09
CA ASN A 105 18.25 12.24 -7.99
C ASN A 105 19.41 12.85 -7.15
N PRO A 106 20.17 13.81 -7.70
CA PRO A 106 21.34 14.37 -7.04
C PRO A 106 21.00 15.19 -5.78
N LEU A 107 19.77 15.71 -5.68
CA LEU A 107 19.28 16.50 -4.55
C LEU A 107 18.60 15.66 -3.47
N ASN A 108 18.50 14.33 -3.66
CA ASN A 108 17.80 13.40 -2.78
C ASN A 108 16.32 13.76 -2.51
N GLU A 109 15.66 14.47 -3.42
CA GLU A 109 14.23 14.80 -3.34
C GLU A 109 13.37 13.54 -3.21
N GLY A 110 12.36 13.54 -2.35
CA GLY A 110 11.46 12.38 -2.17
C GLY A 110 12.09 11.11 -1.60
N THR A 111 13.38 11.13 -1.21
CA THR A 111 14.08 9.94 -0.70
C THR A 111 13.42 9.40 0.58
N ASP A 112 13.06 10.29 1.50
CA ASP A 112 12.40 9.89 2.76
C ASP A 112 10.98 9.39 2.50
N ALA A 113 10.25 9.99 1.56
CA ALA A 113 8.94 9.54 1.12
C ALA A 113 9.00 8.14 0.48
N ALA A 114 9.99 7.87 -0.38
CA ALA A 114 10.19 6.55 -0.98
C ALA A 114 10.52 5.48 0.07
N ARG A 115 11.42 5.80 1.01
CA ARG A 115 11.77 4.90 2.12
C ARG A 115 10.59 4.66 3.04
N ALA A 116 9.79 5.69 3.33
CA ALA A 116 8.56 5.56 4.08
C ALA A 116 7.60 4.61 3.36
N ALA A 117 7.33 4.81 2.07
CA ALA A 117 6.46 3.92 1.30
C ALA A 117 6.93 2.44 1.33
N ILE A 118 8.24 2.18 1.25
CA ILE A 118 8.80 0.83 1.42
C ILE A 118 8.56 0.28 2.84
N ALA A 119 8.95 1.03 3.87
CA ALA A 119 8.85 0.60 5.26
C ALA A 119 7.39 0.36 5.69
N PHE A 120 6.49 1.26 5.31
CA PHE A 120 5.07 1.15 5.60
C PHE A 120 4.40 0.02 4.79
N SER A 121 4.91 -0.30 3.60
CA SER A 121 4.48 -1.52 2.89
C SER A 121 4.85 -2.78 3.66
N PHE A 122 6.07 -2.86 4.21
CA PHE A 122 6.50 -3.98 5.06
C PHE A 122 5.64 -4.13 6.33
N PHE A 123 5.44 -3.04 7.08
CA PHE A 123 4.63 -3.10 8.31
C PHE A 123 3.16 -3.43 8.05
N SER A 124 2.64 -3.06 6.88
CA SER A 124 1.28 -3.41 6.48
C SER A 124 1.05 -4.92 6.43
N ILE A 125 2.05 -5.72 6.03
CA ILE A 125 1.96 -7.19 5.94
C ILE A 125 1.42 -7.81 7.24
N PHE A 126 2.00 -7.43 8.38
CA PHE A 126 1.62 -7.96 9.68
C PHE A 126 0.25 -7.47 10.14
N THR A 127 -0.12 -6.26 9.75
CA THR A 127 -1.39 -5.63 10.14
C THR A 127 -2.58 -6.35 9.55
N TRP A 128 -2.47 -6.75 8.28
CA TRP A 128 -3.50 -7.55 7.62
C TRP A 128 -3.48 -9.01 8.12
N ARG A 129 -2.31 -9.56 8.48
CA ARG A 129 -2.22 -10.89 9.10
C ARG A 129 -2.85 -10.95 10.49
N SER A 130 -2.78 -9.87 11.27
CA SER A 130 -3.26 -9.82 12.66
C SER A 130 -4.79 -9.87 12.78
N ARG A 131 -5.53 -9.45 11.74
CA ARG A 131 -6.99 -9.56 11.71
C ARG A 131 -7.49 -11.00 11.62
N VAL A 132 -6.65 -11.93 11.14
CA VAL A 132 -6.98 -13.36 11.05
C VAL A 132 -7.10 -14.01 12.44
N THR A 133 -6.46 -13.44 13.47
CA THR A 133 -6.41 -14.01 14.83
C THR A 133 -7.42 -13.42 15.82
N SER A 134 -8.18 -12.38 15.44
CA SER A 134 -9.05 -11.63 16.36
C SER A 134 -10.53 -12.02 16.30
N THR A 135 -10.90 -13.07 15.58
CA THR A 135 -12.28 -13.57 15.56
C THR A 135 -12.47 -14.66 16.63
N PRO A 136 -13.28 -14.44 17.68
CA PRO A 136 -13.65 -15.48 18.64
C PRO A 136 -14.46 -16.61 18.01
#